data_AF-E6PU78-F1
#
_entry.id   AF-E6PU78-F1
#
_cell.length_a   1.000
_cell.length_b   1.000
_cell.length_c   1.000
_cell.angle_alpha   90.00
_cell.angle_beta   90.00
_cell.angle_gamma   90.00
#
_symmetry.space_group_name_H-M   'P 1'
#
loop_
_entity.id
_entity.type
_entity.pdbx_description
1 polymer ?
#
loop_
_entity_poly.entity_id
_entity_poly.type
_entity_poly.pdbx_seq_one_letter_code
_entity_poly.pdbx_strand_id
1 'polypeptide(L)'
;MQDAENRLLSIQSMLSTGQRSVHLERHTLLIWGLTGGLLCALTDPVLTPIASSTLRAFALLLWLSFWLGSAAVLDHALTRRVRRLRDETLPFAQAQITRAWWLLFGLGILGTVATFFFGGGLMIYSLWLVLLGMGVFLFGLFSRALIEWIGVATILLGVAALAAGLPYMGMRWLTASCFAIGLPLAGKLSLSTDGRLLPVRLAALGLWLGAVLLSAWLMATLSGLGKSAPAESPVALNAFHPLSGEQVVLLPAGSKALVRLDLDSPYLAASPAATLPVTVTQSILLSTRDGQPDGRYRLAGAHWQSLSDGLLRLQIDSVRVALQGQTAELQVHAAFHAANPALNLP
;
A
#
# COMPACT_ATOMS: atom_id res chain seq x y z
N MET A 1 2.55 -11.43 -59.37
CA MET A 1 2.88 -12.58 -58.48
C MET A 1 3.85 -12.18 -57.37
N GLN A 2 4.94 -11.44 -57.66
CA GLN A 2 5.87 -10.92 -56.64
C GLN A 2 5.22 -10.15 -55.48
N ASP A 3 4.19 -9.35 -55.70
CA ASP A 3 3.53 -8.61 -54.62
C ASP A 3 2.75 -9.51 -53.64
N ALA A 4 2.19 -10.62 -54.11
CA ALA A 4 1.48 -11.58 -53.27
C ALA A 4 2.47 -12.38 -52.41
N GLU A 5 3.62 -12.72 -52.99
CA GLU A 5 4.73 -13.40 -52.30
C GLU A 5 5.36 -12.50 -51.23
N ASN A 6 5.59 -11.22 -51.55
CA ASN A 6 6.04 -10.21 -50.58
C ASN A 6 5.04 -10.00 -49.43
N ARG A 7 3.73 -10.01 -49.72
CA ARG A 7 2.69 -9.92 -48.68
C ARG A 7 2.68 -11.16 -47.78
N LEU A 8 2.74 -12.36 -48.35
CA LEU A 8 2.81 -13.61 -47.57
C LEU A 8 4.08 -13.69 -46.73
N LEU A 9 5.24 -13.30 -47.26
CA LEU A 9 6.50 -13.22 -46.51
C LEU A 9 6.42 -12.19 -45.38
N SER A 10 5.76 -11.05 -45.59
CA SER A 10 5.54 -10.06 -44.53
C SER A 10 4.56 -10.54 -43.45
N ILE A 11 3.54 -11.32 -43.81
CA ILE A 11 2.61 -11.92 -42.86
C ILE A 11 3.30 -13.03 -42.09
N GLN A 12 4.10 -13.86 -42.75
CA GLN A 12 4.86 -14.93 -42.13
C GLN A 12 5.98 -14.39 -41.24
N SER A 13 6.63 -13.29 -41.62
CA SER A 13 7.60 -12.59 -40.77
C SER A 13 6.90 -11.91 -39.59
N MET A 14 5.70 -11.33 -39.77
CA MET A 14 4.90 -10.78 -38.67
C MET A 14 4.41 -11.87 -37.71
N LEU A 15 3.98 -13.03 -38.22
CA LEU A 15 3.56 -14.17 -37.42
C LEU A 15 4.74 -14.80 -36.66
N SER A 16 5.89 -14.97 -37.32
CA SER A 16 7.10 -15.50 -36.66
C SER A 16 7.70 -14.50 -35.66
N THR A 17 7.59 -13.20 -35.92
CA THR A 17 7.96 -12.14 -34.96
C THR A 17 6.97 -12.07 -33.79
N GLY A 18 5.67 -12.35 -34.04
CA GLY A 18 4.64 -12.48 -33.00
C GLY A 18 4.80 -13.71 -32.12
N GLN A 19 5.45 -14.76 -32.62
CA GLN A 19 5.80 -15.97 -31.85
C GLN A 19 7.05 -15.80 -30.97
N ARG A 20 7.81 -14.70 -31.08
CA ARG A 20 8.91 -14.44 -30.14
C ARG A 20 8.34 -14.11 -28.77
N SER A 21 8.69 -14.95 -27.78
CA SER A 21 8.31 -14.75 -26.39
C SER A 21 8.73 -13.37 -25.89
N VAL A 22 7.81 -12.69 -25.21
CA VAL A 22 8.08 -11.39 -24.62
C VAL A 22 9.05 -11.58 -23.46
N HIS A 23 10.27 -11.08 -23.64
CA HIS A 23 11.27 -11.06 -22.59
C HIS A 23 11.21 -9.75 -21.80
N LEU A 24 10.79 -9.87 -20.55
CA LEU A 24 11.05 -8.85 -19.54
C LEU A 24 12.53 -8.87 -19.19
N GLU A 25 13.17 -7.72 -19.30
CA GLU A 25 14.56 -7.59 -18.89
C GLU A 25 14.66 -7.60 -17.36
N ARG A 26 15.74 -8.21 -16.84
CA ARG A 26 15.95 -8.32 -15.38
C ARG A 26 16.04 -6.97 -14.71
N HIS A 27 16.66 -5.99 -15.37
CA HIS A 27 16.79 -4.64 -14.82
C HIS A 27 15.43 -3.96 -14.68
N THR A 28 14.47 -4.25 -15.55
CA THR A 28 13.11 -3.71 -15.47
C THR A 28 12.44 -4.17 -14.18
N LEU A 29 12.43 -5.48 -13.90
CA LEU A 29 11.85 -6.03 -12.66
C LEU A 29 12.56 -5.50 -11.40
N LEU A 30 13.88 -5.28 -11.48
CA LEU A 30 14.65 -4.72 -10.37
C LEU A 30 14.30 -3.25 -10.13
N ILE A 31 14.32 -2.41 -11.17
CA ILE A 31 14.06 -0.96 -11.07
C ILE A 31 12.63 -0.72 -10.59
N TRP A 32 11.65 -1.38 -11.20
CA TRP A 32 10.25 -1.23 -10.81
C TRP A 32 9.96 -1.83 -9.44
N GLY A 33 10.61 -2.94 -9.10
CA GLY A 33 10.51 -3.55 -7.77
C GLY A 33 11.07 -2.65 -6.67
N LEU A 34 12.27 -2.13 -6.86
CA LEU A 34 12.90 -1.22 -5.90
C LEU A 34 12.10 0.08 -5.77
N THR A 35 11.67 0.67 -6.88
CA THR A 35 10.88 1.90 -6.89
C THR A 35 9.55 1.71 -6.17
N GLY A 36 8.79 0.66 -6.52
CA GLY A 36 7.51 0.38 -5.87
C GLY A 36 7.65 0.05 -4.39
N GLY A 37 8.72 -0.66 -4.01
CA GLY A 37 9.02 -0.99 -2.62
C GLY A 37 9.33 0.25 -1.78
N LEU A 38 10.19 1.14 -2.30
CA LEU A 38 10.52 2.41 -1.66
C LEU A 38 9.32 3.33 -1.57
N LEU A 39 8.51 3.43 -2.63
CA LEU A 39 7.25 4.16 -2.59
C LEU A 39 6.35 3.62 -1.48
N CYS A 40 6.15 2.30 -1.38
CA CYS A 40 5.30 1.73 -0.33
C CYS A 40 5.84 2.00 1.08
N ALA A 41 7.15 1.89 1.28
CA ALA A 41 7.79 2.05 2.59
C ALA A 41 7.87 3.51 3.06
N LEU A 42 8.15 4.45 2.14
CA LEU A 42 8.52 5.83 2.48
C LEU A 42 7.40 6.85 2.28
N THR A 43 6.35 6.53 1.51
CA THR A 43 5.30 7.51 1.21
C THR A 43 4.61 8.02 2.48
N ASP A 44 4.24 7.12 3.39
CA ASP A 44 3.54 7.45 4.62
C ASP A 44 4.37 8.34 5.58
N PRO A 45 5.62 7.98 5.97
CA PRO A 45 6.42 8.83 6.86
C PRO A 45 6.78 10.19 6.24
N VAL A 46 6.92 10.28 4.92
CA VAL A 46 7.22 11.54 4.22
C VAL A 46 6.01 12.47 4.17
N LEU A 47 4.79 11.93 4.01
CA LEU A 47 3.58 12.73 3.81
C LEU A 47 2.78 13.01 5.09
N THR A 48 2.90 12.17 6.11
CA THR A 48 2.17 12.32 7.40
C THR A 48 2.35 13.69 8.06
N PRO A 49 3.54 14.33 8.06
CA PRO A 49 3.73 15.64 8.70
C PRO A 49 2.93 16.79 8.07
N ILE A 50 2.44 16.64 6.84
CA ILE A 50 1.73 17.71 6.11
C ILE A 50 0.26 17.70 6.53
N ALA A 51 -0.20 18.70 7.29
CA ALA A 51 -1.56 18.71 7.84
C ALA A 51 -2.67 18.88 6.80
N SER A 52 -2.51 19.81 5.84
CA SER A 52 -3.53 20.10 4.81
C SER A 52 -3.66 18.96 3.80
N SER A 53 -4.89 18.51 3.56
CA SER A 53 -5.21 17.45 2.58
C SER A 53 -4.74 17.81 1.16
N THR A 54 -5.02 19.04 0.72
CA THR A 54 -4.67 19.51 -0.62
C THR A 54 -3.16 19.56 -0.83
N LEU A 55 -2.42 20.13 0.13
CA LEU A 55 -0.95 20.17 0.06
C LEU A 55 -0.34 18.76 0.10
N ARG A 56 -0.92 17.86 0.90
CA ARG A 56 -0.48 16.46 0.96
C ARG A 56 -0.72 15.73 -0.36
N ALA A 57 -1.84 15.98 -1.04
CA ALA A 57 -2.12 15.42 -2.37
C ALA A 57 -1.14 15.92 -3.43
N PHE A 58 -0.83 17.22 -3.45
CA PHE A 58 0.20 17.77 -4.35
C PHE A 58 1.59 17.24 -4.05
N ALA A 59 1.98 17.15 -2.77
CA ALA A 59 3.23 16.57 -2.35
C ALA A 59 3.35 15.10 -2.78
N LEU A 60 2.27 14.32 -2.65
CA LEU A 60 2.23 12.95 -3.16
C LEU A 60 2.40 12.91 -4.68
N LEU A 61 1.73 13.78 -5.45
CA LEU A 61 1.87 13.81 -6.91
C LEU A 61 3.31 14.11 -7.33
N LEU A 62 3.98 15.06 -6.66
CA LEU A 62 5.40 15.34 -6.89
C LEU A 62 6.28 14.15 -6.52
N TRP A 63 6.00 13.50 -5.38
CA TRP A 63 6.72 12.32 -4.92
C TRP A 63 6.59 11.14 -5.90
N LEU A 64 5.37 10.83 -6.34
CA LEU A 64 5.10 9.79 -7.33
C LEU A 64 5.74 10.13 -8.68
N SER A 65 5.63 11.38 -9.12
CA SER A 65 6.23 11.83 -10.40
C SER A 65 7.74 11.70 -10.38
N PHE A 66 8.38 12.05 -9.27
CA PHE A 66 9.82 11.91 -9.09
C PHE A 66 10.26 10.44 -9.18
N TRP A 67 9.63 9.55 -8.40
CA TRP A 67 10.02 8.14 -8.35
C TRP A 67 9.67 7.38 -9.62
N LEU A 68 8.42 7.48 -10.10
CA LEU A 68 7.98 6.79 -11.30
C LEU A 68 8.64 7.36 -12.55
N GLY A 69 8.83 8.68 -12.63
CA GLY A 69 9.55 9.33 -13.73
C GLY A 69 11.01 8.90 -13.79
N SER A 70 11.70 8.87 -12.65
CA SER A 70 13.10 8.40 -12.57
C SER A 70 13.21 6.93 -12.99
N ALA A 71 12.32 6.07 -12.48
CA ALA A 71 12.29 4.66 -12.86
C ALA A 71 12.03 4.46 -14.35
N ALA A 72 11.09 5.22 -14.93
CA ALA A 72 10.78 5.17 -16.36
C ALA A 72 11.97 5.56 -17.22
N VAL A 73 12.64 6.66 -16.89
CA VAL A 73 13.80 7.15 -17.64
C VAL A 73 14.95 6.15 -17.55
N LEU A 74 15.23 5.63 -16.35
CA LEU A 74 16.28 4.63 -16.14
C LEU A 74 16.00 3.33 -16.90
N ASP A 75 14.80 2.79 -16.76
CA ASP A 75 14.38 1.55 -17.43
C ASP A 75 14.41 1.70 -18.95
N HIS A 76 13.92 2.83 -19.48
CA HIS A 76 13.96 3.13 -20.90
C HIS A 76 15.38 3.29 -21.42
N ALA A 77 16.25 4.01 -20.70
CA ALA A 77 17.64 4.21 -21.10
C ALA A 77 18.41 2.89 -21.14
N LEU A 78 18.25 2.03 -20.13
CA LEU A 78 18.90 0.73 -20.05
C LEU A 78 18.35 -0.24 -21.11
N THR A 79 17.03 -0.29 -21.28
CA THR A 79 16.39 -1.13 -22.29
C THR A 79 16.83 -0.73 -23.70
N ARG A 80 16.94 0.57 -23.99
CA ARG A 80 17.49 1.06 -25.26
C ARG A 80 18.96 0.67 -25.45
N ARG A 81 19.79 0.79 -24.41
CA ARG A 81 21.21 0.41 -24.47
C ARG A 81 21.37 -1.09 -24.75
N VAL A 82 20.71 -1.95 -23.98
CA VAL A 82 20.80 -3.41 -24.13
C VAL A 82 20.32 -3.86 -25.51
N ARG A 83 19.23 -3.27 -26.02
CA ARG A 83 18.69 -3.66 -27.34
C ARG A 83 19.52 -3.17 -28.51
N ARG A 84 20.10 -1.97 -28.41
CA ARG A 84 21.07 -1.48 -29.41
C ARG A 84 22.30 -2.39 -29.49
N LEU A 85 22.71 -2.99 -28.37
CA LEU A 85 23.82 -3.95 -28.36
C LEU A 85 23.45 -5.33 -28.95
N ARG A 86 22.15 -5.65 -29.07
CA ARG A 86 21.65 -6.93 -29.59
C ARG A 86 21.04 -6.84 -31.00
N ASP A 87 20.99 -5.64 -31.59
CA ASP A 87 20.28 -5.36 -32.85
C ASP A 87 18.83 -5.91 -32.89
N GLU A 88 18.13 -5.84 -31.75
CA GLU A 88 16.77 -6.36 -31.61
C GLU A 88 15.70 -5.26 -31.73
N THR A 89 14.72 -5.48 -32.62
CA THR A 89 13.50 -4.65 -32.69
C THR A 89 12.47 -5.06 -31.64
N LEU A 90 11.69 -4.09 -31.14
CA LEU A 90 10.62 -4.35 -30.16
C LEU A 90 9.50 -5.23 -30.75
N PRO A 91 9.16 -6.38 -30.14
CA PRO A 91 8.00 -7.15 -30.56
C PRO A 91 6.72 -6.34 -30.32
N PHE A 92 5.76 -6.46 -31.24
CA PHE A 92 4.47 -5.76 -31.15
C PHE A 92 3.73 -6.06 -29.83
N ALA A 93 3.70 -7.33 -29.42
CA ALA A 93 3.06 -7.76 -28.17
C ALA A 93 3.66 -7.05 -26.95
N GLN A 94 4.99 -6.92 -26.90
CA GLN A 94 5.66 -6.21 -25.82
C GLN A 94 5.21 -4.74 -25.74
N ALA A 95 5.10 -4.06 -26.88
CA ALA A 95 4.65 -2.67 -26.91
C ALA A 95 3.22 -2.49 -26.36
N GLN A 96 2.31 -3.43 -26.66
CA GLN A 96 0.94 -3.39 -26.14
C GLN A 96 0.88 -3.70 -24.64
N ILE A 97 1.64 -4.70 -24.17
CA ILE A 97 1.69 -5.03 -22.74
C ILE A 97 2.29 -3.87 -21.95
N THR A 98 3.34 -3.20 -22.46
CA THR A 98 3.90 -2.01 -21.81
C THR A 98 2.88 -0.87 -21.74
N ARG A 99 2.03 -0.67 -22.76
CA ARG A 99 0.93 0.32 -22.68
C ARG A 99 -0.09 -0.07 -21.60
N ALA A 100 -0.51 -1.33 -21.55
CA ALA A 100 -1.41 -1.82 -20.51
C ALA A 100 -0.81 -1.64 -19.10
N TRP A 101 0.47 -1.92 -18.95
CA TRP A 101 1.23 -1.69 -17.72
C TRP A 101 1.21 -0.22 -17.28
N TRP A 102 1.42 0.72 -18.20
CA TRP A 102 1.30 2.15 -17.92
C TRP A 102 -0.11 2.57 -17.55
N LEU A 103 -1.14 1.99 -18.18
CA LEU A 103 -2.54 2.23 -17.81
C LEU A 103 -2.84 1.75 -16.38
N LEU A 104 -2.33 0.57 -15.98
CA LEU A 104 -2.46 0.06 -14.62
C LEU A 104 -1.77 0.96 -13.60
N PHE A 105 -0.57 1.47 -13.91
CA PHE A 105 0.10 2.46 -13.08
C PHE A 105 -0.69 3.76 -12.97
N GLY A 106 -1.22 4.27 -14.09
CA GLY A 106 -2.09 5.44 -14.10
C GLY A 106 -3.31 5.26 -13.21
N LEU A 107 -3.95 4.09 -13.27
CA LEU A 107 -5.07 3.73 -12.40
C LEU A 107 -4.66 3.68 -10.92
N GLY A 108 -3.48 3.13 -10.61
CA GLY A 108 -2.94 3.12 -9.24
C GLY A 108 -2.66 4.53 -8.70
N ILE A 109 -2.11 5.42 -9.52
CA ILE A 109 -1.87 6.83 -9.16
C ILE A 109 -3.21 7.54 -8.92
N LEU A 110 -4.16 7.41 -9.85
CA LEU A 110 -5.50 8.00 -9.70
C LEU A 110 -6.20 7.48 -8.45
N GLY A 111 -6.13 6.18 -8.20
CA GLY A 111 -6.66 5.57 -6.98
C GLY A 111 -6.01 6.12 -5.72
N THR A 112 -4.68 6.30 -5.72
CA THR A 112 -3.95 6.86 -4.57
C THR A 112 -4.36 8.31 -4.31
N VAL A 113 -4.45 9.13 -5.35
CA VAL A 113 -4.87 10.53 -5.24
C VAL A 113 -6.32 10.64 -4.79
N ALA A 114 -7.20 9.79 -5.33
CA ALA A 114 -8.60 9.71 -4.93
C ALA A 114 -8.76 9.46 -3.43
N THR A 115 -7.83 8.73 -2.78
CA THR A 115 -7.92 8.47 -1.34
C THR A 115 -7.83 9.71 -0.45
N PHE A 116 -7.24 10.82 -0.91
CA PHE A 116 -7.22 12.08 -0.15
C PHE A 116 -8.56 12.81 -0.16
N PHE A 117 -9.38 12.58 -1.19
CA PHE A 117 -10.68 13.23 -1.37
C PHE A 117 -11.84 12.34 -0.90
N PHE A 118 -11.74 11.03 -1.11
CA PHE A 118 -12.82 10.06 -0.85
C PHE A 118 -12.50 9.08 0.30
N GLY A 119 -11.28 9.11 0.85
CA GLY A 119 -10.85 8.15 1.87
C GLY A 119 -10.43 6.79 1.30
N GLY A 120 -10.41 5.75 2.14
CA GLY A 120 -10.08 4.38 1.67
C GLY A 120 -8.60 4.00 1.66
N GLY A 121 -7.74 4.73 2.38
CA GLY A 121 -6.29 4.47 2.42
C GLY A 121 -5.83 3.09 2.89
N LEU A 122 -6.71 2.24 3.46
CA LEU A 122 -6.38 0.82 3.73
C LEU A 122 -6.41 -0.02 2.45
N MET A 123 -7.35 0.27 1.56
CA MET A 123 -7.56 -0.47 0.33
C MET A 123 -6.48 -0.16 -0.70
N ILE A 124 -5.73 0.94 -0.54
CA ILE A 124 -4.76 1.38 -1.55
C ILE A 124 -3.65 0.35 -1.79
N TYR A 125 -3.16 -0.28 -0.73
CA TYR A 125 -2.13 -1.32 -0.82
C TYR A 125 -2.67 -2.60 -1.46
N SER A 126 -3.92 -2.99 -1.14
CA SER A 126 -4.60 -4.09 -1.83
C SER A 126 -4.78 -3.80 -3.32
N LEU A 127 -5.23 -2.58 -3.65
CA LEU A 127 -5.37 -2.12 -5.03
C LEU A 127 -4.03 -2.20 -5.76
N TRP A 128 -2.96 -1.68 -5.17
CA TRP A 128 -1.61 -1.77 -5.76
C TRP A 128 -1.14 -3.22 -5.95
N LEU A 129 -1.41 -4.12 -5.00
CA LEU A 129 -1.12 -5.55 -5.17
C LEU A 129 -1.90 -6.17 -6.32
N VAL A 130 -3.20 -5.87 -6.44
CA VAL A 130 -4.03 -6.39 -7.53
C VAL A 130 -3.58 -5.84 -8.89
N LEU A 131 -3.29 -4.53 -8.99
CA LEU A 131 -2.80 -3.90 -10.21
C LEU A 131 -1.42 -4.42 -10.61
N LEU A 132 -0.50 -4.57 -9.64
CA LEU A 132 0.80 -5.20 -9.83
C LEU A 132 0.65 -6.62 -10.35
N GLY A 133 -0.17 -7.43 -9.67
CA GLY A 133 -0.42 -8.82 -10.03
C GLY A 133 -1.05 -8.96 -11.41
N MET A 134 -1.98 -8.08 -11.77
CA MET A 134 -2.57 -8.00 -13.11
C MET A 134 -1.49 -7.70 -14.16
N GLY A 135 -0.63 -6.71 -13.90
CA GLY A 135 0.43 -6.36 -14.82
C GLY A 135 1.45 -7.49 -15.00
N VAL A 136 1.88 -8.12 -13.90
CA VAL A 136 2.78 -9.29 -13.93
C VAL A 136 2.12 -10.46 -14.67
N PHE A 137 0.84 -10.71 -14.42
CA PHE A 137 0.07 -11.74 -15.12
C PHE A 137 0.02 -11.50 -16.63
N LEU A 138 -0.27 -10.27 -17.08
CA LEU A 138 -0.27 -9.91 -18.49
C LEU A 138 1.09 -10.14 -19.16
N PHE A 139 2.19 -9.84 -18.46
CA PHE A 139 3.52 -10.19 -18.95
C PHE A 139 3.75 -11.71 -18.97
N GLY A 140 3.24 -12.43 -17.98
CA GLY A 140 3.33 -13.88 -17.86
C GLY A 140 2.69 -14.64 -19.03
N LEU A 141 1.53 -14.18 -19.50
CA LEU A 141 0.78 -14.77 -20.62
C LEU A 141 1.61 -14.91 -21.90
N PHE A 142 2.56 -13.99 -22.13
CA PHE A 142 3.39 -13.97 -23.34
C PHE A 142 4.87 -14.29 -23.07
N SER A 143 5.21 -14.61 -21.82
CA SER A 143 6.59 -14.81 -21.38
C SER A 143 6.82 -16.25 -20.93
N ARG A 144 6.42 -16.58 -19.71
CA ARG A 144 6.79 -17.79 -18.98
C ARG A 144 5.71 -18.12 -17.96
N ALA A 145 5.33 -19.40 -17.87
CA ALA A 145 4.26 -19.87 -16.99
C ALA A 145 4.46 -19.52 -15.50
N LEU A 146 5.71 -19.45 -15.00
CA LEU A 146 5.94 -19.07 -13.60
C LEU A 146 5.56 -17.60 -13.32
N ILE A 147 5.81 -16.70 -14.26
CA ILE A 147 5.46 -15.27 -14.10
C ILE A 147 3.95 -15.11 -14.03
N GLU A 148 3.21 -15.87 -14.85
CA GLU A 148 1.75 -15.92 -14.80
C GLU A 148 1.27 -16.33 -13.41
N TRP A 149 1.80 -17.41 -12.85
CA TRP A 149 1.42 -17.90 -11.51
C TRP A 149 1.77 -16.91 -10.41
N ILE A 150 2.92 -16.22 -10.51
CA ILE A 150 3.31 -15.15 -9.59
C ILE A 150 2.32 -13.97 -9.69
N GLY A 151 1.88 -13.61 -10.90
CA GLY A 151 0.85 -12.61 -11.11
C GLY A 151 -0.45 -12.96 -10.40
N VAL A 152 -0.96 -14.19 -10.61
CA VAL A 152 -2.15 -14.70 -9.92
C VAL A 152 -1.96 -14.72 -8.40
N ALA A 153 -0.82 -15.21 -7.90
CA ALA A 153 -0.52 -15.25 -6.48
C ALA A 153 -0.50 -13.83 -5.87
N THR A 154 0.01 -12.84 -6.59
CA THR A 154 0.03 -11.44 -6.14
C THR A 154 -1.39 -10.84 -6.06
N ILE A 155 -2.26 -11.15 -7.04
CA ILE A 155 -3.67 -10.76 -6.99
C ILE A 155 -4.36 -11.39 -5.77
N LEU A 156 -4.17 -12.70 -5.57
CA LEU A 156 -4.76 -13.43 -4.45
C LEU A 156 -4.24 -12.91 -3.11
N LEU A 157 -2.96 -12.55 -2.99
CA LEU A 157 -2.42 -11.89 -1.80
C LEU A 157 -3.11 -10.57 -1.52
N GLY A 158 -3.33 -9.73 -2.54
CA GLY A 158 -4.04 -8.45 -2.39
C GLY A 158 -5.48 -8.64 -1.89
N VAL A 159 -6.22 -9.58 -2.47
CA VAL A 159 -7.61 -9.89 -2.09
C VAL A 159 -7.68 -10.54 -0.72
N ALA A 160 -6.86 -11.55 -0.46
CA ALA A 160 -6.85 -12.27 0.81
C ALA A 160 -6.43 -11.36 1.97
N ALA A 161 -5.44 -10.48 1.75
CA ALA A 161 -5.01 -9.55 2.78
C ALA A 161 -6.08 -8.51 3.15
N LEU A 162 -6.87 -8.08 2.14
CA LEU A 162 -8.03 -7.22 2.38
C LEU A 162 -9.15 -7.99 3.09
N ALA A 163 -9.47 -9.20 2.65
CA ALA A 163 -10.52 -10.04 3.23
C ALA A 163 -10.21 -10.45 4.69
N ALA A 164 -8.93 -10.70 5.01
CA ALA A 164 -8.47 -10.98 6.35
C ALA A 164 -8.37 -9.72 7.25
N GLY A 165 -8.63 -8.52 6.71
CA GLY A 165 -8.60 -7.28 7.47
C GLY A 165 -7.22 -6.94 8.02
N LEU A 166 -6.15 -7.20 7.25
CA LEU A 166 -4.80 -6.91 7.73
C LEU A 166 -4.65 -5.42 8.13
N PRO A 167 -3.93 -5.15 9.25
CA PRO A 167 -3.69 -3.77 9.68
C PRO A 167 -2.90 -3.01 8.61
N TYR A 168 -3.06 -1.68 8.60
CA TYR A 168 -2.45 -0.80 7.61
C TYR A 168 -0.95 -1.05 7.43
N MET A 169 -0.22 -1.17 8.55
CA MET A 169 1.22 -1.42 8.52
C MET A 169 1.56 -2.80 7.94
N GLY A 170 0.73 -3.82 8.20
CA GLY A 170 0.88 -5.14 7.60
C GLY A 170 0.69 -5.10 6.08
N MET A 171 -0.35 -4.41 5.62
CA MET A 171 -0.62 -4.20 4.18
C MET A 171 0.50 -3.43 3.49
N ARG A 172 1.03 -2.40 4.15
CA ARG A 172 2.15 -1.60 3.65
C ARG A 172 3.39 -2.46 3.40
N TRP A 173 3.81 -3.23 4.41
CA TRP A 173 5.00 -4.06 4.32
C TRP A 173 4.83 -5.26 3.39
N LEU A 174 3.63 -5.86 3.34
CA LEU A 174 3.32 -6.89 2.35
C LEU A 174 3.48 -6.36 0.92
N THR A 175 2.92 -5.18 0.65
CA THR A 175 3.01 -4.55 -0.68
C THR A 175 4.44 -4.15 -1.01
N ALA A 176 5.14 -3.54 -0.04
CA ALA A 176 6.56 -3.19 -0.20
C ALA A 176 7.43 -4.42 -0.52
N SER A 177 7.19 -5.55 0.16
CA SER A 177 7.87 -6.83 -0.08
C SER A 177 7.55 -7.43 -1.45
N CYS A 178 6.29 -7.40 -1.88
CA CYS A 178 5.90 -7.85 -3.23
C CYS A 178 6.64 -7.07 -4.33
N PHE A 179 6.82 -5.77 -4.15
CA PHE A 179 7.60 -4.95 -5.09
C PHE A 179 9.12 -5.20 -4.93
N ALA A 180 9.69 -4.92 -3.76
CA ALA A 180 11.14 -4.86 -3.55
C ALA A 180 11.83 -6.22 -3.64
N ILE A 181 11.15 -7.29 -3.22
CA ILE A 181 11.71 -8.64 -3.17
C ILE A 181 11.01 -9.52 -4.20
N GLY A 182 9.69 -9.43 -4.29
CA GLY A 182 8.89 -10.25 -5.18
C GLY A 182 9.26 -10.09 -6.66
N LEU A 183 9.33 -8.86 -7.19
CA LEU A 183 9.64 -8.66 -8.62
C LEU A 183 11.06 -9.10 -9.01
N PRO A 184 12.14 -8.72 -8.29
CA PRO A 184 13.48 -9.19 -8.64
C PRO A 184 13.61 -10.72 -8.54
N LEU A 185 13.00 -11.32 -7.52
CA LEU A 185 13.01 -12.77 -7.31
C LEU A 185 12.22 -13.49 -8.40
N ALA A 186 11.08 -12.94 -8.83
CA ALA A 186 10.30 -13.47 -9.96
C ALA A 186 11.15 -13.53 -11.24
N GLY A 187 11.90 -12.47 -11.53
CA GLY A 187 12.82 -12.43 -12.67
C GLY A 187 13.92 -13.50 -12.59
N LYS A 188 14.48 -13.74 -11.40
CA LYS A 188 15.52 -14.76 -11.20
C LYS A 188 14.96 -16.18 -11.31
N LEU A 189 13.86 -16.48 -10.61
CA LEU A 189 13.28 -17.81 -10.55
C LEU A 189 12.74 -18.26 -11.91
N SER A 190 12.11 -17.34 -12.64
CA SER A 190 11.54 -17.59 -13.96
C SER A 190 12.57 -18.08 -14.98
N LEU A 191 13.84 -17.68 -14.82
CA LEU A 191 14.95 -18.14 -15.64
C LEU A 191 15.46 -19.54 -15.24
N SER A 192 15.48 -19.85 -13.95
CA SER A 192 15.88 -21.18 -13.48
C SER A 192 14.86 -22.29 -13.73
N THR A 193 13.58 -21.92 -13.88
CA THR A 193 12.46 -22.87 -13.98
C THR A 193 11.97 -23.07 -15.41
N ASP A 194 12.63 -22.45 -16.39
CA ASP A 194 12.21 -22.53 -17.79
C ASP A 194 12.26 -23.97 -18.30
N GLY A 195 11.19 -24.42 -18.97
CA GLY A 195 11.06 -25.80 -19.44
C GLY A 195 11.06 -26.89 -18.34
N ARG A 196 11.11 -26.54 -17.05
CA ARG A 196 11.11 -27.51 -15.95
C ARG A 196 9.71 -28.07 -15.67
N LEU A 197 9.67 -29.25 -15.06
CA LEU A 197 8.46 -29.97 -14.62
C LEU A 197 7.66 -29.18 -13.56
N LEU A 198 6.36 -29.47 -13.45
CA LEU A 198 5.43 -28.89 -12.49
C LEU A 198 5.95 -28.76 -11.04
N PRO A 199 6.54 -29.81 -10.40
CA PRO A 199 6.96 -29.71 -9.00
C PRO A 199 8.06 -28.65 -8.79
N VAL A 200 8.95 -28.46 -9.75
CA VAL A 200 10.00 -27.43 -9.66
C VAL A 200 9.39 -26.04 -9.74
N ARG A 201 8.35 -25.85 -10.55
CA ARG A 201 7.62 -24.57 -10.64
C ARG A 201 6.83 -24.28 -9.37
N LEU A 202 6.18 -25.28 -8.79
CA LEU A 202 5.49 -25.16 -7.50
C LEU A 202 6.47 -24.83 -6.37
N ALA A 203 7.63 -25.49 -6.32
CA ALA A 203 8.67 -25.17 -5.36
C ALA A 203 9.20 -23.74 -5.53
N ALA A 204 9.39 -23.28 -6.77
CA ALA A 204 9.79 -21.90 -7.03
C ALA A 204 8.72 -20.88 -6.61
N LEU A 205 7.44 -21.16 -6.88
CA LEU A 205 6.33 -20.33 -6.42
C LEU A 205 6.26 -20.29 -4.88
N GLY A 206 6.43 -21.44 -4.22
CA GLY A 206 6.50 -21.53 -2.76
C GLY A 206 7.67 -20.74 -2.17
N LEU A 207 8.85 -20.81 -2.81
CA LEU A 207 10.02 -20.03 -2.42
C LEU A 207 9.77 -18.52 -2.60
N TRP A 208 9.12 -18.14 -3.70
CA TRP A 208 8.73 -16.75 -3.95
C TRP A 208 7.77 -16.23 -2.87
N LEU A 209 6.71 -16.98 -2.59
CA LEU A 209 5.70 -16.63 -1.60
C LEU A 209 6.30 -16.57 -0.20
N GLY A 210 7.14 -17.54 0.16
CA GLY A 210 7.86 -17.57 1.42
C GLY A 210 8.78 -16.36 1.60
N ALA A 211 9.53 -15.97 0.58
CA ALA A 211 10.39 -14.78 0.65
C ALA A 211 9.60 -13.48 0.84
N VAL A 212 8.48 -13.32 0.13
CA VAL A 212 7.59 -12.16 0.26
C VAL A 212 6.96 -12.09 1.65
N LEU A 213 6.35 -13.19 2.12
CA LEU A 213 5.68 -13.22 3.42
C LEU A 213 6.66 -13.09 4.58
N LEU A 214 7.80 -13.77 4.53
CA LEU A 214 8.83 -13.70 5.57
C LEU A 214 9.38 -12.28 5.68
N SER A 215 9.69 -11.64 4.56
CA SER A 215 10.19 -10.25 4.58
C SER A 215 9.13 -9.26 5.07
N ALA A 216 7.87 -9.42 4.66
CA ALA A 216 6.78 -8.59 5.14
C ALA A 216 6.60 -8.72 6.65
N TRP A 217 6.63 -9.96 7.17
CA TRP A 217 6.54 -10.25 8.60
C TRP A 217 7.75 -9.71 9.37
N LEU A 218 8.98 -9.89 8.87
CA LEU A 218 10.19 -9.34 9.48
C LEU A 218 10.14 -7.81 9.54
N MET A 219 9.72 -7.13 8.46
CA MET A 219 9.65 -5.67 8.46
C MET A 219 8.53 -5.14 9.36
N ALA A 220 7.39 -5.84 9.43
CA ALA A 220 6.32 -5.50 10.35
C ALA A 220 6.76 -5.66 11.82
N THR A 221 7.48 -6.73 12.14
CA THR A 221 8.02 -6.97 13.50
C THR A 221 9.12 -5.97 13.85
N LEU A 222 10.10 -5.73 12.97
CA LEU A 222 11.17 -4.74 13.15
C LEU A 222 10.62 -3.32 13.33
N SER A 223 9.60 -2.94 12.56
CA SER A 223 8.93 -1.64 12.73
C SER A 223 8.21 -1.53 14.08
N GLY A 224 7.86 -2.65 14.70
CA GLY A 224 7.29 -2.72 16.05
C GLY A 224 8.35 -2.78 17.16
N LEU A 225 9.53 -3.34 16.90
CA LEU A 225 10.58 -3.61 17.90
C LEU A 225 11.19 -2.33 18.52
N GLY A 226 11.10 -1.18 17.85
CA GLY A 226 11.50 0.12 18.41
C GLY A 226 10.47 0.75 19.37
N LYS A 227 9.28 0.15 19.50
CA LYS A 227 8.19 0.65 20.36
C LYS A 227 8.24 -0.07 21.72
N SER A 228 9.43 -0.13 22.34
CA SER A 228 9.62 -0.72 23.67
C SER A 228 8.65 -0.13 24.67
N ALA A 229 8.17 -0.96 25.59
CA ALA A 229 7.36 -0.50 26.69
C ALA A 229 8.16 0.58 27.46
N PRO A 230 7.61 1.80 27.63
CA PRO A 230 8.17 2.74 28.60
C PRO A 230 8.39 2.04 29.95
N ALA A 231 9.57 2.23 30.52
CA ALA A 231 10.00 1.56 31.75
C ALA A 231 9.29 2.12 33.00
N GLU A 232 8.62 3.27 32.87
CA GLU A 232 7.95 3.95 33.97
C GLU A 232 6.61 3.29 34.33
N SER A 233 6.31 3.29 35.63
CA SER A 233 5.02 2.81 36.13
C SER A 233 3.89 3.73 35.67
N PRO A 234 2.74 3.18 35.26
CA PRO A 234 1.59 3.97 34.85
C PRO A 234 1.13 4.94 35.94
N VAL A 235 1.04 6.22 35.60
CA VAL A 235 0.47 7.28 36.43
C VAL A 235 -0.97 7.49 36.00
N ALA A 236 -1.90 7.59 36.95
CA ALA A 236 -3.29 7.89 36.62
C ALA A 236 -3.41 9.34 36.09
N LEU A 237 -4.32 9.58 35.14
CA LEU A 237 -4.49 10.89 34.50
C LEU A 237 -4.67 12.05 35.48
N ASN A 238 -5.30 11.81 36.63
CA ASN A 238 -5.52 12.80 37.69
C ASN A 238 -4.24 13.16 38.47
N ALA A 239 -3.24 12.30 38.47
CA ALA A 239 -1.94 12.50 39.11
C ALA A 239 -0.83 12.83 38.08
N PHE A 240 -1.20 13.01 36.81
CA PHE A 240 -0.26 13.32 35.75
C PHE A 240 0.24 14.77 35.89
N HIS A 241 1.54 14.91 36.07
CA HIS A 241 2.25 16.18 35.99
C HIS A 241 3.27 16.08 34.86
N PRO A 242 3.28 17.01 33.88
CA PRO A 242 4.19 16.96 32.76
C PRO A 242 5.63 17.14 33.26
N LEU A 243 6.38 16.05 33.27
CA LEU A 243 7.82 16.06 33.58
C LEU A 243 8.62 15.84 32.29
N SER A 244 9.87 16.33 32.30
CA SER A 244 10.84 15.97 31.25
C SER A 244 11.16 14.48 31.34
N GLY A 245 11.21 13.80 30.20
CA GLY A 245 11.37 12.34 30.14
C GLY A 245 10.12 11.58 29.68
N GLU A 246 10.18 10.25 29.76
CA GLU A 246 9.18 9.35 29.17
C GLU A 246 8.24 8.79 30.23
N GLN A 247 6.99 9.29 30.29
CA GLN A 247 6.01 8.87 31.29
C GLN A 247 4.84 8.11 30.69
N VAL A 248 4.25 7.21 31.46
CA VAL A 248 3.06 6.45 31.06
C VAL A 248 1.83 6.97 31.78
N VAL A 249 0.82 7.37 31.01
CA VAL A 249 -0.46 7.85 31.54
C VAL A 249 -1.54 6.80 31.34
N LEU A 250 -2.20 6.40 32.42
CA LEU A 250 -3.37 5.52 32.38
C LEU A 250 -4.64 6.34 32.24
N LEU A 251 -5.36 6.11 31.13
CA LEU A 251 -6.75 6.50 30.95
C LEU A 251 -7.64 5.32 31.33
N PRO A 252 -8.35 5.38 32.46
CA PRO A 252 -9.24 4.30 32.86
C PRO A 252 -10.46 4.23 31.93
N ALA A 253 -11.07 3.04 31.85
CA ALA A 253 -12.38 2.90 31.23
C ALA A 253 -13.40 3.81 31.94
N GLY A 254 -14.30 4.42 31.17
CA GLY A 254 -15.24 5.44 31.64
C GLY A 254 -14.67 6.86 31.67
N SER A 255 -13.37 7.06 31.40
CA SER A 255 -12.81 8.41 31.29
C SER A 255 -13.42 9.18 30.12
N LYS A 256 -13.75 10.45 30.36
CA LYS A 256 -14.23 11.36 29.32
C LYS A 256 -13.03 11.99 28.63
N ALA A 257 -12.93 11.81 27.32
CA ALA A 257 -11.98 12.50 26.47
C ALA A 257 -12.72 13.46 25.54
N LEU A 258 -12.05 14.55 25.16
CA LEU A 258 -12.58 15.49 24.17
C LEU A 258 -11.81 15.30 22.88
N VAL A 259 -12.50 14.86 21.83
CA VAL A 259 -11.92 14.83 20.49
C VAL A 259 -12.18 16.19 19.87
N ARG A 260 -11.11 16.92 19.55
CA ARG A 260 -11.22 18.15 18.77
C ARG A 260 -11.50 17.77 17.31
N LEU A 261 -12.60 18.30 16.77
CA LEU A 261 -12.95 18.10 15.37
C LEU A 261 -12.37 19.24 14.56
N ASP A 262 -11.43 18.93 13.69
CA ASP A 262 -11.00 19.82 12.62
C ASP A 262 -11.66 19.34 11.32
N LEU A 263 -12.43 20.22 10.67
CA LEU A 263 -13.28 19.86 9.55
C LEU A 263 -12.92 20.72 8.34
N ASP A 264 -12.29 20.08 7.36
CA ASP A 264 -11.93 20.70 6.09
C ASP A 264 -13.05 20.43 5.08
N SER A 265 -13.98 21.39 4.93
CA SER A 265 -15.12 21.29 4.01
C SER A 265 -15.46 22.65 3.38
N PRO A 266 -15.81 22.68 2.08
CA PRO A 266 -16.27 23.92 1.45
C PRO A 266 -17.68 24.34 1.91
N TYR A 267 -18.42 23.45 2.58
CA TYR A 267 -19.82 23.68 2.94
C TYR A 267 -20.05 23.81 4.45
N LEU A 268 -19.11 23.34 5.26
CA LEU A 268 -19.23 23.28 6.72
C LEU A 268 -17.91 23.75 7.34
N ALA A 269 -17.99 24.68 8.28
CA ALA A 269 -16.85 25.06 9.11
C ALA A 269 -17.09 24.55 10.53
N ALA A 270 -16.17 23.76 11.07
CA ALA A 270 -16.21 23.43 12.49
C ALA A 270 -15.85 24.69 13.30
N SER A 271 -16.62 24.96 14.36
CA SER A 271 -16.23 25.98 15.33
C SER A 271 -14.86 25.63 15.93
N PRO A 272 -13.97 26.60 16.20
CA PRO A 272 -12.68 26.34 16.86
C PRO A 272 -12.82 25.65 18.22
N ALA A 273 -13.99 25.78 18.86
CA ALA A 273 -14.36 25.15 20.12
C ALA A 273 -15.19 23.85 19.95
N ALA A 274 -15.39 23.36 18.72
CA ALA A 274 -16.12 22.13 18.47
C ALA A 274 -15.34 20.92 19.02
N THR A 275 -15.85 20.37 20.11
CA THR A 275 -15.33 19.16 20.74
C THR A 275 -16.40 18.09 20.77
N LEU A 276 -16.04 16.88 20.35
CA LEU A 276 -16.86 15.68 20.52
C LEU A 276 -16.47 15.00 21.84
N PRO A 277 -17.32 15.05 22.89
CA PRO A 277 -17.07 14.29 24.09
C PRO A 277 -17.23 12.80 23.78
N VAL A 278 -16.17 12.03 24.04
CA VAL A 278 -16.15 10.58 23.90
C VAL A 278 -15.82 9.93 25.23
N THR A 279 -16.38 8.75 25.46
CA THR A 279 -16.09 7.95 26.64
C THR A 279 -15.17 6.80 26.24
N VAL A 280 -14.04 6.69 26.92
CA VAL A 280 -13.09 5.59 26.72
C VAL A 280 -13.71 4.30 27.26
N THR A 281 -13.96 3.32 26.39
CA THR A 281 -14.65 2.07 26.77
C THR A 281 -13.76 1.05 27.46
N GLN A 282 -12.45 1.08 27.19
CA GLN A 282 -11.45 0.16 27.72
C GLN A 282 -10.23 0.95 28.19
N SER A 283 -9.49 0.47 29.20
CA SER A 283 -8.32 1.21 29.69
C SER A 283 -7.23 1.32 28.63
N ILE A 284 -6.73 2.55 28.46
CA ILE A 284 -5.68 2.88 27.49
C ILE A 284 -4.49 3.42 28.27
N LEU A 285 -3.32 2.89 27.99
CA LEU A 285 -2.06 3.46 28.45
C LEU A 285 -1.49 4.30 27.32
N LEU A 286 -1.17 5.55 27.59
CA LEU A 286 -0.54 6.47 26.66
C LEU A 286 0.89 6.71 27.10
N SER A 287 1.82 6.71 26.15
CA SER A 287 3.19 7.17 26.41
C SER A 287 3.27 8.65 26.12
N THR A 288 3.98 9.35 26.99
CA THR A 288 4.26 10.78 26.88
C THR A 288 5.76 10.98 26.95
N ARG A 289 6.28 11.93 26.18
CA ARG A 289 7.66 12.40 26.27
C ARG A 289 7.65 13.89 26.47
N ASP A 290 8.32 14.36 27.52
CA ASP A 290 8.38 15.78 27.89
C ASP A 290 6.99 16.41 28.06
N GLY A 291 6.08 15.65 28.68
CA GLY A 291 4.70 16.07 28.94
C GLY A 291 3.76 16.06 27.73
N GLN A 292 4.21 15.64 26.55
CA GLN A 292 3.38 15.54 25.34
C GLN A 292 3.19 14.07 24.93
N PRO A 293 2.04 13.66 24.40
CA PRO A 293 1.85 12.31 23.88
C PRO A 293 2.80 12.06 22.71
N ASP A 294 3.58 10.98 22.78
CA ASP A 294 4.56 10.62 21.75
C ASP A 294 3.97 9.75 20.62
N GLY A 295 2.67 9.48 20.70
CA GLY A 295 1.93 8.66 19.74
C GLY A 295 1.92 7.16 20.06
N ARG A 296 2.66 6.67 21.07
CA ARG A 296 2.58 5.27 21.50
C ARG A 296 1.44 5.07 22.50
N TYR A 297 0.69 4.00 22.32
CA TYR A 297 -0.37 3.60 23.25
C TYR A 297 -0.47 2.09 23.41
N ARG A 298 -1.12 1.63 24.47
CA ARG A 298 -1.35 0.22 24.75
C ARG A 298 -2.75 0.02 25.31
N LEU A 299 -3.50 -0.91 24.72
CA LEU A 299 -4.77 -1.40 25.26
C LEU A 299 -4.50 -2.44 26.35
N ALA A 300 -5.42 -2.59 27.30
CA ALA A 300 -5.31 -3.62 28.33
C ALA A 300 -5.06 -5.02 27.72
N GLY A 301 -3.95 -5.67 28.10
CA GLY A 301 -3.56 -6.99 27.59
C GLY A 301 -2.94 -7.01 26.18
N ALA A 302 -2.82 -5.86 25.50
CA ALA A 302 -2.19 -5.76 24.19
C ALA A 302 -0.71 -5.34 24.26
N HIS A 303 0.01 -5.46 23.15
CA HIS A 303 1.34 -4.85 22.98
C HIS A 303 1.24 -3.34 22.75
N TRP A 304 2.33 -2.62 22.98
CA TRP A 304 2.44 -1.21 22.62
C TRP A 304 2.32 -1.02 21.10
N GLN A 305 1.48 -0.06 20.70
CA GLN A 305 1.11 0.31 19.34
C GLN A 305 1.41 1.79 19.12
N SER A 306 1.37 2.26 17.87
CA SER A 306 1.50 3.69 17.54
C SER A 306 0.21 4.20 16.92
N LEU A 307 -0.18 5.44 17.20
CA LEU A 307 -1.32 6.10 16.56
C LEU A 307 -1.15 6.21 15.03
N SER A 308 0.08 6.20 14.54
CA SER A 308 0.39 6.10 13.10
C SER A 308 -0.11 4.80 12.46
N ASP A 309 -0.50 3.80 13.25
CA ASP A 309 -0.98 2.51 12.76
C ASP A 309 -2.45 2.61 12.24
N GLY A 310 -3.07 3.80 12.29
CA GLY A 310 -4.33 4.13 11.60
C GLY A 310 -5.57 3.54 12.27
N LEU A 311 -5.51 3.28 13.57
CA LEU A 311 -6.50 2.54 14.35
C LEU A 311 -7.75 3.33 14.77
N LEU A 312 -7.69 4.66 14.78
CA LEU A 312 -8.85 5.52 15.01
C LEU A 312 -9.31 6.09 13.67
N ARG A 313 -10.29 5.42 13.04
CA ARG A 313 -10.93 5.89 11.81
C ARG A 313 -12.38 6.19 12.06
N LEU A 314 -12.75 7.46 11.93
CA LEU A 314 -14.13 7.90 11.93
C LEU A 314 -14.65 7.74 10.49
N GLN A 315 -15.45 6.70 10.25
CA GLN A 315 -16.16 6.53 8.99
C GLN A 315 -17.56 7.11 9.15
N ILE A 316 -17.91 8.12 8.36
CA ILE A 316 -19.26 8.70 8.35
C ILE A 316 -20.10 7.91 7.36
N ASP A 317 -21.05 7.13 7.84
CA ASP A 317 -21.88 6.25 7.00
C ASP A 317 -23.16 6.96 6.54
N SER A 318 -23.67 7.92 7.33
CA SER A 318 -24.80 8.75 6.90
C SER A 318 -24.79 10.11 7.55
N VAL A 319 -25.26 11.11 6.79
CA VAL A 319 -25.54 12.45 7.27
C VAL A 319 -27.00 12.73 6.98
N ARG A 320 -27.78 13.01 8.02
CA ARG A 320 -29.19 13.40 7.92
C ARG A 320 -29.33 14.81 8.45
N VAL A 321 -30.08 15.63 7.74
CA VAL A 321 -30.43 16.97 8.22
C VAL A 321 -31.82 16.88 8.83
N ALA A 322 -31.92 17.13 10.12
CA ALA A 322 -33.19 17.29 10.82
C ALA A 322 -33.43 18.79 11.06
N LEU A 323 -34.60 19.29 10.66
CA LEU A 323 -35.00 20.66 10.99
C LEU A 323 -35.81 20.61 12.29
N GLN A 324 -35.25 21.15 13.38
CA GLN A 324 -35.98 21.37 14.63
C GLN A 324 -36.25 22.87 14.78
N GLY A 325 -37.49 23.28 14.52
CA GLY A 325 -37.89 24.70 14.60
C GLY A 325 -37.11 25.58 13.61
N GLN A 326 -36.39 26.58 14.11
CA GLN A 326 -35.53 27.47 13.31
C GLN A 326 -34.07 27.01 13.21
N THR A 327 -33.72 25.86 13.77
CA THR A 327 -32.36 25.32 13.77
C THR A 327 -32.27 24.06 12.92
N ALA A 328 -31.23 23.98 12.07
CA ALA A 328 -30.87 22.78 11.35
C ALA A 328 -29.90 21.95 12.20
N GLU A 329 -30.29 20.73 12.55
CA GLU A 329 -29.45 19.75 13.22
C GLU A 329 -28.89 18.78 12.16
N LEU A 330 -27.56 18.70 12.09
CA LEU A 330 -26.87 17.75 11.22
C LEU A 330 -26.58 16.47 12.03
N GLN A 331 -27.41 15.44 11.86
CA GLN A 331 -27.19 14.14 12.47
C GLN A 331 -26.20 13.33 11.63
N VAL A 332 -25.02 13.08 12.20
CA VAL A 332 -23.96 12.30 11.57
C VAL A 332 -23.91 10.94 12.25
N HIS A 333 -24.19 9.86 11.51
CA HIS A 333 -23.84 8.52 11.96
C HIS A 333 -22.42 8.21 11.52
N ALA A 334 -21.55 7.95 12.49
CA ALA A 334 -20.18 7.56 12.23
C ALA A 334 -19.77 6.35 13.07
N ALA A 335 -19.03 5.43 12.45
CA ALA A 335 -18.50 4.24 13.10
C ALA A 335 -16.98 4.33 13.22
N PHE A 336 -16.45 4.10 14.43
CA PHE A 336 -15.02 3.90 14.64
C PHE A 336 -14.69 2.42 14.42
N HIS A 337 -14.02 2.10 13.31
CA HIS A 337 -13.53 0.75 13.07
C HIS A 337 -12.09 0.63 13.56
N ALA A 338 -11.86 -0.11 14.65
CA ALA A 338 -10.54 -0.63 14.96
C ALA A 338 -10.24 -1.78 14.00
N ALA A 339 -9.08 -1.77 13.34
CA ALA A 339 -8.61 -2.94 12.63
C ALA A 339 -8.38 -4.07 13.66
N ASN A 340 -9.26 -5.09 13.62
CA ASN A 340 -9.51 -6.18 14.59
C ASN A 340 -10.41 -5.89 15.81
N PRO A 341 -11.73 -6.07 15.70
CA PRO A 341 -12.45 -6.93 16.63
C PRO A 341 -12.22 -8.37 16.16
N ALA A 342 -11.43 -9.18 16.89
CA ALA A 342 -11.34 -10.59 16.55
C ALA A 342 -12.76 -11.18 16.50
N LEU A 343 -13.20 -11.58 15.30
CA LEU A 343 -14.34 -12.46 15.01
C LEU A 343 -15.55 -12.27 15.95
N ASN A 344 -16.37 -11.25 15.69
CA ASN A 344 -17.80 -11.34 16.00
C ASN A 344 -18.51 -11.89 14.77
N LEU A 345 -18.37 -13.20 14.54
CA LEU A 345 -19.42 -13.96 13.87
C LEU A 345 -20.41 -14.41 14.96
N PRO A 346 -21.72 -14.49 14.65
CA PRO A 346 -22.73 -14.93 15.61
C PRO A 346 -22.46 -16.32 16.19
#